data_AF-A0A961A0N3-F1
#
_entry.id   AF-A0A961A0N3-F1
#
_cell.length_a   1.000
_cell.length_b   1.000
_cell.length_c   1.000
_cell.angle_alpha   90.00
_cell.angle_beta   90.00
_cell.angle_gamma   90.00
#
_symmetry.space_group_name_H-M   'P 1'
#
loop_
_entity.id
_entity.type
_entity.pdbx_description
1 polymer ?
#
loop_
_entity_poly.entity_id
_entity_poly.type
_entity_poly.pdbx_seq_one_letter_code
_entity_poly.pdbx_strand_id
1 'polypeptide(L)'
;TWVPPLVLALAESKFPSTNQKALENIPLYKKLSKLSLQEMDKYFREVGLEEMILAFGQINRPSLKALLNRLSLEDAKELRKRLKKAPVYTAEDQRQAQLHLLRLDMEKMKPEEVVGQIGLSLLARSFAKGQRSLGEYFVYKLPKALGLVLRRLLNAHSLEANQERVENTRKRLTKSYHKLFRRPSRA
;
A
#
# COMPACT_ATOMS: atom_id res chain seq x y z
N THR A 1 -14.73 -7.15 -34.68
CA THR A 1 -15.48 -5.95 -34.28
C THR A 1 -14.60 -4.73 -34.55
N TRP A 2 -15.06 -3.81 -35.40
CA TRP A 2 -14.31 -2.58 -35.72
C TRP A 2 -14.56 -1.53 -34.64
N VAL A 3 -13.49 -0.93 -34.10
CA VAL A 3 -13.57 0.15 -33.11
C VAL A 3 -13.17 1.45 -33.81
N PRO A 4 -13.99 2.51 -33.78
CA PRO A 4 -13.68 3.76 -34.46
C PRO A 4 -12.35 4.38 -33.97
N PRO A 5 -11.52 4.96 -34.85
CA PRO A 5 -10.24 5.58 -34.48
C PRO A 5 -10.36 6.64 -33.38
N LEU A 6 -11.49 7.37 -33.36
CA LEU A 6 -11.79 8.40 -32.37
C LEU A 6 -12.01 7.79 -30.97
N VAL A 7 -12.59 6.59 -30.89
CA VAL A 7 -12.77 5.84 -29.63
C VAL A 7 -11.42 5.29 -29.15
N LEU A 8 -10.55 4.85 -30.06
CA LEU A 8 -9.18 4.46 -29.73
C LEU A 8 -8.37 5.66 -29.20
N ALA A 9 -8.42 6.81 -29.85
CA ALA A 9 -7.75 8.03 -29.38
C ALA A 9 -8.31 8.52 -28.03
N LEU A 10 -9.62 8.38 -27.79
CA LEU A 10 -10.23 8.69 -26.50
C LEU A 10 -9.84 7.67 -25.42
N ALA A 11 -9.72 6.41 -25.79
CA ALA A 11 -9.21 5.37 -24.90
C ALA A 11 -7.73 5.61 -24.58
N GLU A 12 -6.89 5.94 -25.55
CA GLU A 12 -5.46 6.24 -25.34
C GLU A 12 -5.24 7.53 -24.55
N SER A 13 -6.11 8.53 -24.71
CA SER A 13 -6.04 9.76 -23.90
C SER A 13 -6.55 9.56 -22.46
N LYS A 14 -7.52 8.67 -22.24
CA LYS A 14 -8.05 8.35 -20.90
C LYS A 14 -7.28 7.26 -20.16
N PHE A 15 -6.71 6.33 -20.90
CA PHE A 15 -5.78 5.29 -20.46
C PHE A 15 -4.42 5.67 -21.00
N PRO A 16 -3.71 6.63 -20.38
CA PRO A 16 -2.40 7.07 -20.84
C PRO A 16 -1.59 5.81 -21.09
N SER A 17 -1.26 5.58 -22.37
CA SER A 17 -0.64 4.35 -22.87
C SER A 17 0.34 3.89 -21.81
N THR A 18 -0.08 2.92 -21.01
CA THR A 18 0.59 2.66 -19.74
C THR A 18 2.02 2.40 -20.12
N ASN A 19 2.96 3.19 -19.61
CA ASN A 19 4.35 3.08 -19.98
C ASN A 19 4.82 1.72 -19.44
N GLN A 20 4.52 0.64 -20.16
CA GLN A 20 4.75 -0.73 -19.75
C GLN A 20 6.23 -0.91 -19.50
N LYS A 21 7.08 -0.24 -20.31
CA LYS A 21 8.52 -0.12 -20.07
C LYS A 21 8.84 0.42 -18.68
N ALA A 22 8.15 1.46 -18.22
CA ALA A 22 8.33 1.99 -16.87
C ALA A 22 7.83 1.03 -15.76
N LEU A 23 6.79 0.22 -16.01
CA LEU A 23 6.40 -0.86 -15.09
C LEU A 23 7.47 -1.94 -15.00
N GLU A 24 8.16 -2.23 -16.10
CA GLU A 24 9.21 -3.25 -16.15
C GLU A 24 10.48 -2.84 -15.41
N ASN A 25 10.76 -1.54 -15.34
CA ASN A 25 11.94 -1.00 -14.66
C ASN A 25 11.90 -1.16 -13.12
N ILE A 26 10.72 -1.41 -12.54
CA ILE A 26 10.57 -1.56 -11.08
C ILE A 26 10.00 -2.96 -10.78
N PRO A 27 10.84 -3.92 -10.33
CA PRO A 27 10.44 -5.31 -10.16
C PRO A 27 9.22 -5.52 -9.28
N LEU A 28 9.05 -4.71 -8.22
CA LEU A 28 7.86 -4.74 -7.37
C LEU A 28 6.59 -4.45 -8.18
N TYR A 29 6.59 -3.39 -8.98
CA TYR A 29 5.40 -2.97 -9.71
C TYR A 29 5.04 -3.96 -10.82
N LYS A 30 6.04 -4.57 -11.48
CA LYS A 30 5.82 -5.68 -12.42
C LYS A 30 5.17 -6.91 -11.76
N LYS A 31 5.45 -7.15 -10.47
CA LYS A 31 4.81 -8.22 -9.70
C LYS A 31 3.38 -7.84 -9.31
N LEU A 32 3.18 -6.64 -8.76
CA LEU A 32 1.85 -6.14 -8.38
C LEU A 32 0.92 -6.02 -9.60
N SER A 33 1.43 -5.66 -10.77
CA SER A 33 0.65 -5.60 -12.02
C SER A 33 0.14 -6.96 -12.50
N LYS A 34 0.61 -8.08 -11.92
CA LYS A 34 0.13 -9.44 -12.22
C LYS A 34 -0.86 -10.00 -11.21
N LEU A 35 -0.99 -9.40 -10.02
CA LEU A 35 -1.94 -9.84 -9.01
C LEU A 35 -3.39 -9.64 -9.47
N SER A 36 -4.25 -10.58 -9.14
CA SER A 36 -5.71 -10.41 -9.21
C SER A 36 -6.20 -9.38 -8.20
N LEU A 37 -7.45 -8.94 -8.32
CA LEU A 37 -8.05 -7.96 -7.38
C LEU A 37 -8.09 -8.49 -5.95
N GLN A 38 -8.41 -9.78 -5.76
CA GLN A 38 -8.44 -10.41 -4.45
C GLN A 38 -7.05 -10.52 -3.83
N GLU A 39 -6.04 -10.84 -4.64
CA GLU A 39 -4.65 -10.87 -4.17
C GLU A 39 -4.13 -9.47 -3.83
N MET A 40 -4.53 -8.44 -4.58
CA MET A 40 -4.22 -7.05 -4.25
C MET A 40 -4.81 -6.62 -2.92
N ASP A 41 -6.09 -6.93 -2.67
CA ASP A 41 -6.74 -6.63 -1.40
C ASP A 41 -6.01 -7.29 -0.22
N LYS A 42 -5.75 -8.60 -0.35
CA LYS A 42 -4.95 -9.36 0.63
C LYS A 42 -3.57 -8.75 0.85
N TYR A 43 -2.92 -8.31 -0.22
CA TYR A 43 -1.61 -7.70 -0.17
C TYR A 43 -1.61 -6.37 0.59
N PHE A 44 -2.54 -5.46 0.29
CA PHE A 44 -2.62 -4.17 0.99
C PHE A 44 -3.00 -4.34 2.45
N ARG A 45 -3.88 -5.30 2.77
CA ARG A 45 -4.20 -5.63 4.15
C ARG A 45 -2.97 -6.14 4.91
N GLU A 46 -2.19 -7.05 4.31
CA GLU A 46 -0.96 -7.57 4.91
C GLU A 46 0.08 -6.45 5.14
N VAL A 47 0.29 -5.60 4.14
CA VAL A 47 1.20 -4.44 4.23
C VAL A 47 0.73 -3.47 5.33
N GLY A 48 -0.58 -3.20 5.42
CA GLY A 48 -1.16 -2.35 6.45
C GLY A 48 -0.91 -2.89 7.85
N LEU A 49 -1.14 -4.19 8.07
CA LEU A 49 -0.85 -4.83 9.36
C LEU A 49 0.65 -4.74 9.71
N GLU A 50 1.55 -4.95 8.75
CA GLU A 50 3.00 -4.84 9.00
C GLU A 50 3.41 -3.41 9.37
N GLU A 51 2.82 -2.40 8.74
CA GLU A 51 3.04 -0.99 9.12
C GLU A 51 2.56 -0.69 10.53
N MET A 52 1.38 -1.20 10.91
CA MET A 52 0.86 -1.03 12.26
C MET A 52 1.71 -1.75 13.30
N ILE A 53 2.19 -2.96 13.00
CA ILE A 53 3.13 -3.67 13.89
C ILE A 53 4.40 -2.85 14.09
N LEU A 54 4.93 -2.27 13.01
CA LEU A 54 6.11 -1.43 13.08
C LEU A 54 5.87 -0.18 13.93
N ALA A 55 4.75 0.51 13.73
CA ALA A 55 4.41 1.74 14.45
C ALA A 55 4.13 1.50 15.95
N PHE A 56 3.54 0.35 16.29
CA PHE A 56 2.99 0.09 17.63
C PHE A 56 3.68 -1.04 18.40
N GLY A 57 4.82 -1.55 17.91
CA GLY A 57 5.55 -2.66 18.52
C GLY A 57 5.95 -2.44 19.98
N GLN A 58 6.19 -1.18 20.39
CA GLN A 58 6.61 -0.82 21.75
C GLN A 58 5.66 0.16 22.47
N ILE A 59 4.40 0.25 22.03
CA ILE A 59 3.48 1.24 22.62
C ILE A 59 2.91 0.76 23.97
N ASN A 60 2.57 1.72 24.84
CA ASN A 60 1.90 1.42 26.10
C ASN A 60 0.52 0.77 25.88
N ARG A 61 0.05 0.01 26.88
CA ARG A 61 -1.23 -0.73 26.80
C ARG A 61 -2.45 0.16 26.53
N PRO A 62 -2.61 1.36 27.15
CA PRO A 62 -3.76 2.23 26.87
C PRO A 62 -3.85 2.66 25.41
N SER A 63 -2.75 3.12 24.82
CA SER A 63 -2.75 3.56 23.42
C SER A 63 -2.97 2.39 22.45
N LEU A 64 -2.42 1.21 22.75
CA LEU A 64 -2.74 0.00 21.97
C LEU A 64 -4.24 -0.32 22.03
N LYS A 65 -4.87 -0.22 23.20
CA LYS A 65 -6.32 -0.46 23.34
C LYS A 65 -7.13 0.53 22.51
N ALA A 66 -6.78 1.82 22.55
CA ALA A 66 -7.45 2.84 21.74
C ALA A 66 -7.35 2.56 20.24
N LEU A 67 -6.17 2.15 19.77
CA LEU A 67 -5.94 1.74 18.39
C LEU A 67 -6.79 0.52 18.00
N LEU A 68 -6.76 -0.53 18.81
CA LEU A 68 -7.50 -1.77 18.52
C LEU A 68 -9.02 -1.53 18.43
N ASN A 69 -9.55 -0.59 19.19
CA ASN A 69 -10.96 -0.19 19.13
C ASN A 69 -11.35 0.55 17.83
N ARG A 70 -10.37 1.00 17.03
CA ARG A 70 -10.61 1.64 15.73
C ARG A 70 -10.60 0.66 14.55
N LEU A 71 -10.27 -0.59 14.80
CA LEU A 71 -10.16 -1.62 13.77
C LEU A 71 -11.38 -2.53 13.77
N SER A 72 -11.59 -3.22 12.65
CA SER A 72 -12.48 -4.37 12.61
C SER A 72 -12.05 -5.41 13.67
N LEU A 73 -13.01 -6.19 14.18
CA LEU A 73 -12.71 -7.23 15.17
C LEU A 73 -11.67 -8.23 14.67
N GLU A 74 -11.70 -8.55 13.37
CA GLU A 74 -10.78 -9.47 12.73
C GLU A 74 -9.35 -8.90 12.70
N ASP A 75 -9.20 -7.65 12.24
CA ASP A 75 -7.90 -6.97 12.19
C ASP A 75 -7.33 -6.70 13.58
N ALA A 76 -8.16 -6.33 14.54
CA ALA A 76 -7.75 -6.14 15.92
C ALA A 76 -7.19 -7.42 16.54
N LYS A 77 -7.85 -8.57 16.31
CA LYS A 77 -7.38 -9.88 16.77
C LYS A 77 -6.05 -10.26 16.11
N GLU A 78 -5.95 -10.10 14.79
CA GLU A 78 -4.75 -10.45 14.04
C GLU A 78 -3.55 -9.54 14.40
N LEU A 79 -3.77 -8.23 14.49
CA LEU A 79 -2.75 -7.27 14.93
C LEU A 79 -2.25 -7.61 16.34
N ARG A 80 -3.16 -7.85 17.29
CA ARG A 80 -2.79 -8.24 18.67
C ARG A 80 -1.98 -9.54 18.70
N LYS A 81 -2.35 -10.53 17.88
CA LYS A 81 -1.62 -11.80 17.77
C LYS A 81 -0.21 -11.60 17.24
N ARG A 82 -0.03 -10.74 16.23
CA ARG A 82 1.26 -10.48 15.60
C ARG A 82 2.18 -9.60 16.45
N LEU A 83 1.64 -8.61 17.15
CA LEU A 83 2.40 -7.75 18.08
C LEU A 83 3.12 -8.57 19.15
N LYS A 84 2.51 -9.66 19.66
CA LYS A 84 3.16 -10.57 20.62
C LYS A 84 4.40 -11.28 20.07
N LYS A 85 4.54 -11.37 18.75
CA LYS A 85 5.64 -12.04 18.05
C LYS A 85 6.49 -11.05 17.24
N ALA A 86 6.26 -9.75 17.41
CA ALA A 86 6.96 -8.73 16.65
C ALA A 86 8.43 -8.70 17.07
N PRO A 87 9.38 -8.58 16.12
CA PRO A 87 10.76 -8.33 16.47
C PRO A 87 10.91 -6.93 17.10
N VAL A 88 12.03 -6.71 17.76
CA VAL A 88 12.43 -5.36 18.19
C VAL A 88 12.82 -4.56 16.95
N TYR A 89 12.12 -3.46 16.71
CA TYR A 89 12.45 -2.52 15.63
C TYR A 89 13.33 -1.39 16.13
N THR A 90 14.02 -0.71 15.22
CA THR A 90 14.77 0.49 15.55
C THR A 90 13.81 1.62 15.92
N ALA A 91 14.25 2.54 16.80
CA ALA A 91 13.44 3.69 17.19
C ALA A 91 13.09 4.58 15.97
N GLU A 92 14.00 4.68 15.00
CA GLU A 92 13.79 5.46 13.79
C GLU A 92 12.72 4.82 12.88
N ASP A 93 12.79 3.51 12.62
CA ASP A 93 11.78 2.83 11.80
C ASP A 93 10.38 2.95 12.42
N GLN A 94 10.30 2.79 13.75
CA GLN A 94 9.06 2.94 14.50
C GLN A 94 8.53 4.37 14.41
N ARG A 95 9.40 5.38 14.61
CA ARG A 95 9.02 6.80 14.48
C ARG A 95 8.51 7.12 13.07
N GLN A 96 9.16 6.63 12.01
CA GLN A 96 8.72 6.85 10.64
C GLN A 96 7.34 6.23 10.38
N ALA A 97 7.08 5.03 10.90
CA ALA A 97 5.78 4.38 10.78
C ALA A 97 4.69 5.11 11.58
N GLN A 98 5.00 5.59 12.79
CA GLN A 98 4.06 6.39 13.58
C GLN A 98 3.72 7.72 12.88
N LEU A 99 4.72 8.45 12.38
CA LEU A 99 4.50 9.68 11.62
C LEU A 99 3.70 9.44 10.35
N HIS A 100 3.87 8.28 9.72
CA HIS A 100 3.04 7.89 8.59
C HIS A 100 1.58 7.74 9.00
N LEU A 101 1.29 6.96 10.04
CA LEU A 101 -0.08 6.73 10.49
C LEU A 101 -0.76 8.02 10.99
N LEU A 102 -0.02 8.93 11.64
CA LEU A 102 -0.53 10.24 12.07
C LEU A 102 -0.93 11.14 10.90
N ARG A 103 -0.33 10.97 9.72
CA ARG A 103 -0.70 11.72 8.51
C ARG A 103 -1.97 11.17 7.84
N LEU A 104 -2.43 9.99 8.26
CA LEU A 104 -3.68 9.41 7.80
C LEU A 104 -4.80 9.88 8.72
N ASP A 105 -5.88 10.36 8.12
CA ASP A 105 -7.09 10.75 8.84
C ASP A 105 -7.92 9.50 9.19
N MET A 106 -7.36 8.67 10.07
CA MET A 106 -7.91 7.37 10.46
C MET A 106 -9.28 7.50 11.15
N GLU A 107 -9.58 8.64 11.75
CA GLU A 107 -10.84 8.88 12.46
C GLU A 107 -12.05 8.96 11.52
N LYS A 108 -11.81 9.34 10.26
CA LYS A 108 -12.85 9.41 9.22
C LYS A 108 -13.00 8.10 8.44
N MET A 109 -12.15 7.11 8.69
CA MET A 109 -12.19 5.81 8.01
C MET A 109 -13.13 4.85 8.72
N LYS A 110 -13.80 3.99 7.94
CA LYS A 110 -14.52 2.86 8.52
C LYS A 110 -13.53 1.84 9.07
N PRO A 111 -13.83 1.17 10.21
CA PRO A 111 -12.91 0.22 10.83
C PRO A 111 -12.38 -0.87 9.91
N GLU A 112 -13.20 -1.34 8.95
CA GLU A 112 -12.86 -2.38 7.98
C GLU A 112 -11.90 -1.90 6.88
N GLU A 113 -11.84 -0.59 6.65
CA GLU A 113 -11.03 0.00 5.58
C GLU A 113 -9.66 0.45 6.07
N VAL A 114 -9.50 0.73 7.38
CA VAL A 114 -8.30 1.31 7.98
C VAL A 114 -7.02 0.60 7.53
N VAL A 115 -6.97 -0.72 7.71
CA VAL A 115 -5.76 -1.51 7.43
C VAL A 115 -5.42 -1.49 5.93
N GLY A 116 -6.41 -1.69 5.07
CA GLY A 116 -6.21 -1.64 3.62
C GLY A 116 -5.76 -0.26 3.14
N GLN A 117 -6.31 0.82 3.70
CA GLN A 117 -5.92 2.19 3.36
C GLN A 117 -4.49 2.52 3.80
N ILE A 118 -4.03 2.01 4.95
CA ILE A 118 -2.62 2.13 5.38
C ILE A 118 -1.70 1.45 4.35
N GLY A 119 -2.06 0.25 3.88
CA GLY A 119 -1.31 -0.47 2.84
C GLY A 119 -1.27 0.27 1.51
N LEU A 120 -2.39 0.84 1.08
CA LEU A 120 -2.48 1.68 -0.12
C LEU A 120 -1.66 2.97 -0.01
N SER A 121 -1.63 3.58 1.18
CA SER A 121 -0.80 4.76 1.46
C SER A 121 0.69 4.46 1.31
N LEU A 122 1.16 3.29 1.77
CA LEU A 122 2.54 2.88 1.53
C LEU A 122 2.86 2.70 0.05
N LEU A 123 1.93 2.15 -0.74
CA LEU A 123 2.09 2.09 -2.19
C LEU A 123 2.17 3.51 -2.80
N ALA A 124 1.30 4.44 -2.37
CA ALA A 124 1.36 5.83 -2.85
C ALA A 124 2.73 6.48 -2.55
N ARG A 125 3.29 6.23 -1.36
CA ARG A 125 4.60 6.74 -0.93
C ARG A 125 5.79 6.07 -1.62
N SER A 126 5.60 4.90 -2.23
CA SER A 126 6.67 4.22 -2.96
C SER A 126 6.90 4.78 -4.37
N PHE A 127 6.07 5.70 -4.85
CA PHE A 127 6.30 6.39 -6.12
C PHE A 127 7.23 7.59 -5.95
N ALA A 128 8.29 7.63 -6.75
CA ALA A 128 9.20 8.78 -6.80
C ALA A 128 8.58 9.94 -7.59
N LYS A 129 9.14 11.15 -7.43
CA LYS A 129 8.84 12.27 -8.33
C LYS A 129 9.03 11.86 -9.79
N GLY A 130 8.05 12.17 -10.64
CA GLY A 130 8.03 11.78 -12.05
C GLY A 130 7.40 10.43 -12.35
N GLN A 131 7.04 9.62 -11.34
CA GLN A 131 6.40 8.31 -11.52
C GLN A 131 4.88 8.35 -11.35
N ARG A 132 4.28 9.54 -11.51
CA ARG A 132 2.83 9.73 -11.34
C ARG A 132 1.99 8.82 -12.25
N SER A 133 2.42 8.67 -13.51
CA SER A 133 1.76 7.81 -14.50
C SER A 133 1.73 6.33 -14.07
N LEU A 134 2.75 5.85 -13.36
CA LEU A 134 2.74 4.51 -12.77
C LEU A 134 1.72 4.39 -11.63
N GLY A 135 1.62 5.42 -10.80
CA GLY A 135 0.58 5.48 -9.77
C GLY A 135 -0.83 5.44 -10.36
N GLU A 136 -1.08 6.23 -11.41
CA GLU A 136 -2.38 6.26 -12.11
C GLU A 136 -2.72 4.90 -12.76
N TYR A 137 -1.73 4.14 -13.24
CA TYR A 137 -1.98 2.77 -13.70
C TYR A 137 -2.61 1.91 -12.59
N PHE A 138 -2.07 1.96 -11.37
CA PHE A 138 -2.64 1.22 -10.25
C PHE A 138 -4.02 1.76 -9.84
N VAL A 139 -4.26 3.07 -9.98
CA VAL A 139 -5.60 3.64 -9.77
C VAL A 139 -6.64 2.99 -10.68
N TYR A 140 -6.32 2.80 -11.97
CA TYR A 140 -7.23 2.14 -12.92
C TYR A 140 -7.30 0.63 -12.75
N LYS A 141 -6.22 0.00 -12.27
CA LYS A 141 -6.20 -1.45 -12.04
C LYS A 141 -7.04 -1.86 -10.82
N LEU A 142 -7.12 -1.01 -9.79
CA LEU A 142 -7.85 -1.32 -8.55
C LEU A 142 -9.37 -1.22 -8.71
N PRO A 143 -10.16 -1.86 -7.83
CA PRO A 143 -11.60 -1.60 -7.75
C PRO A 143 -11.85 -0.10 -7.55
N LYS A 144 -12.91 0.44 -8.16
CA LYS A 144 -13.20 1.89 -8.18
C LYS A 144 -13.03 2.59 -6.84
N ALA A 145 -13.53 1.98 -5.76
CA ALA A 145 -13.41 2.54 -4.40
C ALA A 145 -11.94 2.69 -3.96
N LEU A 146 -11.12 1.64 -4.12
CA LEU A 146 -9.70 1.64 -3.78
C LEU A 146 -8.88 2.52 -4.72
N GLY A 147 -9.21 2.54 -6.02
CA GLY A 147 -8.58 3.42 -6.99
C GLY A 147 -8.78 4.90 -6.65
N LEU A 148 -9.98 5.30 -6.24
CA LEU A 148 -10.25 6.67 -5.78
C LEU A 148 -9.49 7.02 -4.50
N VAL A 149 -9.35 6.08 -3.55
CA VAL A 149 -8.50 6.25 -2.37
C VAL A 149 -7.05 6.47 -2.78
N LEU A 150 -6.48 5.59 -3.62
CA LEU A 150 -5.10 5.71 -4.10
C LEU A 150 -4.87 7.02 -4.85
N ARG A 151 -5.80 7.45 -5.71
CA ARG A 151 -5.70 8.74 -6.41
C ARG A 151 -5.65 9.92 -5.43
N ARG A 152 -6.47 9.92 -4.38
CA ARG A 152 -6.41 10.95 -3.34
C ARG A 152 -5.07 10.93 -2.61
N LEU A 153 -4.55 9.74 -2.27
CA LEU A 153 -3.25 9.59 -1.63
C LEU A 153 -2.11 10.09 -2.53
N LEU A 154 -2.13 9.77 -3.83
CA LEU A 154 -1.17 10.28 -4.82
C LEU A 154 -1.24 11.81 -5.01
N ASN A 155 -2.39 12.43 -4.73
CA ASN A 155 -2.55 13.88 -4.75
C ASN A 155 -2.10 14.54 -3.45
N ALA A 156 -2.44 13.93 -2.31
CA ALA A 156 -2.09 14.43 -0.98
C ALA A 156 -0.59 14.29 -0.69
N HIS A 157 0.03 13.23 -1.20
CA HIS A 157 1.47 13.08 -1.19
C HIS A 157 2.05 13.76 -2.42
N SER A 158 2.65 14.94 -2.23
CA SER A 158 3.66 15.41 -3.19
C SER A 158 4.68 14.29 -3.34
N LEU A 159 4.75 13.69 -4.53
CA LEU A 159 5.61 12.52 -4.79
C LEU A 159 6.97 12.70 -4.12
N GLU A 160 7.37 11.72 -3.32
CA GLU A 160 8.50 11.84 -2.40
C GLU A 160 9.77 12.16 -3.19
N ALA A 161 10.41 13.30 -2.85
CA ALA A 161 11.64 13.74 -3.48
C ALA A 161 12.87 12.97 -2.93
N ASN A 162 12.76 12.47 -1.69
CA ASN A 162 13.80 11.67 -1.08
C ASN A 162 13.76 10.23 -1.62
N GLN A 163 14.69 9.92 -2.54
CA GLN A 163 14.79 8.60 -3.17
C GLN A 163 15.07 7.47 -2.18
N GLU A 164 15.82 7.73 -1.10
CA GLU A 164 16.13 6.72 -0.09
C GLU A 164 14.85 6.26 0.62
N ARG A 165 13.98 7.20 1.00
CA ARG A 165 12.68 6.89 1.60
C ARG A 165 11.77 6.11 0.66
N VAL A 166 11.75 6.49 -0.62
CA VAL A 166 11.02 5.78 -1.66
C VAL A 166 11.50 4.33 -1.74
N GLU A 167 12.81 4.11 -1.81
CA GLU A 167 13.39 2.79 -1.96
C GLU A 167 13.22 1.94 -0.70
N ASN A 168 13.34 2.53 0.49
CA ASN A 168 13.04 1.85 1.75
C ASN A 168 11.58 1.40 1.80
N THR A 169 10.64 2.25 1.34
CA THR A 169 9.23 1.87 1.23
C THR A 169 9.05 0.71 0.25
N ARG A 170 9.70 0.73 -0.92
CA ARG A 170 9.67 -0.38 -1.89
C ARG A 170 10.25 -1.68 -1.36
N LYS A 171 11.37 -1.62 -0.64
CA LYS A 171 11.98 -2.79 0.01
C LYS A 171 11.00 -3.45 0.98
N ARG A 172 10.30 -2.63 1.77
CA ARG A 172 9.27 -3.11 2.72
C ARG A 172 8.11 -3.76 1.99
N LEU A 173 7.53 -3.07 1.00
CA LEU A 173 6.47 -3.61 0.13
C LEU A 173 6.88 -4.92 -0.55
N THR A 174 8.12 -5.01 -1.02
CA THR A 174 8.70 -6.21 -1.65
C THR A 174 8.84 -7.36 -0.66
N LYS A 175 9.26 -7.08 0.57
CA LYS A 175 9.33 -8.07 1.65
C LYS A 175 7.95 -8.64 1.97
N SER A 176 6.93 -7.79 2.12
CA SER A 176 5.54 -8.22 2.36
C SER A 176 5.02 -9.07 1.20
N TYR A 177 5.35 -8.70 -0.04
CA TYR A 177 4.96 -9.47 -1.23
C TYR A 177 5.54 -10.88 -1.18
N HIS A 178 6.84 -11.00 -0.88
CA HIS A 178 7.50 -12.29 -0.80
C HIS A 178 6.97 -13.15 0.34
N LYS A 179 6.68 -12.55 1.51
CA LYS A 179 6.06 -13.26 2.61
C LYS A 179 4.69 -13.85 2.25
N LEU A 180 3.90 -13.12 1.46
CA LEU A 180 2.52 -13.50 1.14
C LEU A 180 2.40 -14.46 -0.05
N PHE A 181 3.25 -14.31 -1.07
CA PHE A 181 3.10 -15.01 -2.36
C PHE A 181 4.26 -15.92 -2.74
N ARG A 182 5.35 -15.97 -1.96
CA ARG A 182 6.40 -16.96 -2.23
C ARG A 182 5.85 -18.33 -1.83
N ARG A 183 5.59 -19.17 -2.83
CA ARG A 183 5.26 -20.59 -2.59
C ARG A 183 6.37 -21.19 -1.72
N PRO A 184 6.04 -21.96 -0.66
CA PRO A 184 7.06 -22.76 -0.01
C PRO A 184 7.68 -23.62 -1.12
N SER A 185 9.00 -23.53 -1.28
CA SER A 185 9.71 -24.49 -2.13
C SER A 185 9.31 -25.85 -1.56
N ARG A 186 8.64 -26.68 -2.36
CA ARG A 186 8.39 -28.06 -1.97
C ARG A 186 9.77 -28.66 -1.73
N ALA A 187 10.11 -28.84 -0.45
CA ALA A 187 11.24 -29.66 -0.02
C ALA A 187 10.80 -31.12 -0.10
#